data_AF-A0AA35WWV0-F1
#
_entry.id   AF-A0AA35WWV0-F1
#
_cell.length_a   1.000
_cell.length_b   1.000
_cell.length_c   1.000
_cell.angle_alpha   90.00
_cell.angle_beta   90.00
_cell.angle_gamma   90.00
#
_symmetry.space_group_name_H-M   'P 1'
#
loop_
_entity.id
_entity.type
_entity.pdbx_description
1 polymer ?
#
loop_
_entity_poly.entity_id
_entity_poly.type
_entity_poly.pdbx_seq_one_letter_code
_entity_poly.pdbx_strand_id
1 'polypeptide(L)'
;MILCETELNHKQVKAFSQRIDEDYTLHMLADNLPAATVFKNLKSGELQYEDGFKLGFSYTSHVVINNHLKIRIKYHAVPKTRLWKRQAGSWSMETCSDLRPTPPSSRPASDLASRSSS
;
A
#
# COMPACT_ATOMS: atom_id res chain seq x y z
N MET A 1 11.16 5.13 -3.10
CA MET A 1 11.52 4.61 -1.77
C MET A 1 11.58 3.10 -1.88
N ILE A 2 12.80 2.54 -1.85
CA ILE A 2 13.02 1.09 -1.87
C ILE A 2 12.88 0.63 -0.42
N LEU A 3 11.92 -0.25 -0.14
CA LEU A 3 11.60 -0.64 1.24
C LEU A 3 12.54 -1.72 1.80
N CYS A 4 13.12 -2.54 0.93
CA CYS A 4 14.10 -3.57 1.29
C CYS A 4 15.25 -3.57 0.28
N GLU A 5 16.44 -3.26 0.76
CA GLU A 5 17.69 -3.58 0.10
C GLU A 5 18.15 -4.94 0.64
N THR A 6 18.28 -5.93 -0.24
CA THR A 6 18.65 -7.28 0.15
C THR A 6 19.63 -7.80 -0.88
N GLU A 7 20.76 -8.30 -0.42
CA GLU A 7 21.74 -8.93 -1.29
C GLU A 7 21.26 -10.34 -1.67
N LEU A 8 21.11 -10.57 -2.97
CA LEU A 8 20.73 -11.88 -3.50
C LEU A 8 21.97 -12.71 -3.78
N ASN A 9 21.95 -13.98 -3.38
CA ASN A 9 23.01 -14.92 -3.71
C ASN A 9 22.93 -15.31 -5.21
N HIS A 10 24.04 -15.68 -5.84
CA HIS A 10 24.13 -16.08 -7.25
C HIS A 10 23.11 -17.15 -7.64
N LYS A 11 22.84 -18.12 -6.75
CA LYS A 11 21.80 -19.15 -6.97
C LYS A 11 20.40 -18.55 -7.06
N GLN A 12 20.09 -17.57 -6.20
CA GLN A 12 18.78 -16.90 -6.18
C GLN A 12 18.62 -16.01 -7.41
N VAL A 13 19.65 -15.24 -7.77
CA VAL A 13 19.64 -14.40 -8.99
C VAL A 13 19.32 -15.26 -10.20
N LYS A 14 20.01 -16.39 -10.39
CA LYS A 14 19.74 -17.29 -11.51
C LYS A 14 18.30 -17.81 -11.53
N ALA A 15 17.77 -18.20 -10.36
CA ALA A 15 16.40 -18.68 -10.25
C ALA A 15 15.36 -17.60 -10.54
N PHE A 16 15.59 -16.37 -10.08
CA PHE A 16 14.69 -15.24 -10.35
C PHE A 16 14.74 -14.83 -11.82
N SER A 17 15.93 -14.74 -12.43
CA SER A 17 16.07 -14.45 -13.86
C SER A 17 15.30 -15.46 -14.71
N GLN A 18 15.47 -16.75 -14.43
CA GLN A 18 14.75 -17.80 -15.16
C GLN A 18 13.22 -17.65 -15.03
N ARG A 19 12.71 -17.37 -13.83
CA ARG A 19 11.27 -17.18 -13.62
C ARG A 19 10.75 -15.92 -14.31
N ILE A 20 11.54 -14.87 -14.38
CA ILE A 20 11.17 -13.64 -15.08
C ILE A 20 11.13 -13.88 -16.59
N ASP A 21 12.09 -14.63 -17.13
CA ASP A 21 12.10 -15.04 -18.54
C ASP A 21 10.92 -15.97 -18.90
N GLU A 22 10.47 -16.79 -17.94
CA GLU A 22 9.28 -17.64 -18.04
C GLU A 22 7.96 -16.88 -17.76
N ASP A 23 8.00 -15.55 -17.67
CA ASP A 23 6.82 -14.70 -17.47
C ASP A 23 6.01 -15.01 -16.20
N TYR A 24 6.70 -15.50 -15.16
CA TYR A 24 6.08 -16.03 -13.95
C TYR A 24 5.21 -15.00 -13.23
N THR A 25 3.92 -15.34 -13.09
CA THR A 25 2.92 -14.53 -12.40
C THR A 25 2.72 -15.03 -10.98
N LEU A 26 2.83 -14.13 -10.02
CA LEU A 26 2.56 -14.39 -8.62
C LEU A 26 1.08 -14.13 -8.34
N HIS A 27 0.34 -15.18 -8.00
CA HIS A 27 -1.02 -15.06 -7.52
C HIS A 27 -1.03 -14.69 -6.05
N MET A 28 -1.77 -13.63 -5.71
CA MET A 28 -1.94 -13.18 -4.34
C MET A 28 -3.42 -13.28 -3.98
N LEU A 29 -3.69 -13.87 -2.82
CA LEU A 29 -5.03 -13.93 -2.23
C LEU A 29 -5.08 -12.95 -1.06
N ALA A 30 -6.05 -12.04 -1.06
CA ALA A 30 -6.32 -11.14 0.05
C ALA A 30 -7.73 -11.42 0.54
N ASP A 31 -7.88 -11.92 1.78
CA ASP A 31 -9.17 -12.32 2.36
C ASP A 31 -9.98 -13.25 1.45
N ASN A 32 -9.31 -14.27 0.88
CA ASN A 32 -9.87 -15.21 -0.09
C ASN A 32 -10.36 -14.61 -1.42
N LEU A 33 -10.10 -13.33 -1.68
CA LEU A 33 -10.36 -12.71 -2.97
C LEU A 33 -9.08 -12.71 -3.82
N PRO A 34 -9.18 -13.02 -5.12
CA PRO A 34 -8.04 -12.91 -6.02
C PRO A 34 -7.64 -11.45 -6.17
N ALA A 35 -6.35 -11.18 -6.04
CA ALA A 35 -5.79 -9.88 -6.37
C ALA A 35 -5.54 -9.79 -7.89
N ALA A 36 -5.85 -8.63 -8.47
CA ALA A 36 -5.55 -8.33 -9.86
C ALA A 36 -4.65 -7.09 -9.95
N THR A 37 -3.73 -7.11 -10.91
CA THR A 37 -2.93 -5.95 -11.29
C THR A 37 -3.60 -5.18 -12.40
N VAL A 38 -3.59 -3.85 -12.30
CA VAL A 38 -4.14 -2.97 -13.33
C VAL A 38 -3.00 -2.45 -14.18
N PHE A 39 -3.02 -2.78 -15.47
CA PHE A 39 -2.10 -2.23 -16.47
C PHE A 39 -2.82 -1.17 -17.30
N LYS A 40 -2.19 -0.02 -17.51
CA LYS A 40 -2.69 0.99 -18.44
C LYS A 40 -1.92 0.90 -19.74
N ASN A 41 -2.60 0.56 -20.82
CA ASN A 41 -1.98 0.57 -22.13
C ASN A 41 -1.64 2.01 -22.52
N LEU A 42 -0.35 2.30 -22.75
CA LEU A 42 0.12 3.64 -23.08
C LEU A 42 -0.35 4.12 -24.47
N LYS A 43 -0.69 3.20 -25.37
CA LYS A 43 -1.14 3.52 -26.74
C LYS A 43 -2.64 3.77 -26.81
N SER A 44 -3.46 2.91 -26.21
CA SER A 44 -4.92 3.04 -26.25
C SER A 44 -5.52 3.80 -25.06
N GLY A 45 -4.79 3.91 -23.95
CA GLY A 45 -5.29 4.47 -22.69
C GLY A 45 -6.22 3.52 -21.92
N GLU A 46 -6.50 2.33 -22.44
CA GLU A 46 -7.38 1.34 -21.85
C GLU A 46 -6.76 0.70 -20.60
N LEU A 47 -7.62 0.38 -19.63
CA LEU A 47 -7.23 -0.33 -18.41
C LEU A 47 -7.46 -1.84 -18.61
N GLN A 48 -6.40 -2.61 -18.48
CA GLN A 48 -6.42 -4.06 -18.49
C GLN A 48 -6.22 -4.59 -17.08
N TYR A 49 -6.95 -5.65 -16.75
CA TYR A 49 -6.87 -6.33 -15.45
C TYR A 49 -6.30 -7.72 -15.67
N GLU A 50 -5.20 -8.01 -15.00
CA GLU A 50 -4.56 -9.33 -15.03
C GLU A 50 -4.55 -9.94 -13.63
N ASP A 51 -4.82 -11.24 -13.54
CA ASP A 51 -4.79 -11.95 -12.26
C ASP A 51 -3.36 -12.06 -11.72
N GLY A 52 -3.16 -11.70 -10.45
CA GLY A 52 -1.84 -11.67 -9.82
C GLY A 52 -0.98 -10.49 -10.29
N PHE A 53 0.33 -10.59 -10.09
CA PHE A 53 1.30 -9.60 -10.56
C PHE A 53 2.57 -10.28 -11.07
N LYS A 54 3.24 -9.66 -12.05
CA LYS A 54 4.51 -10.16 -12.60
C LYS A 54 5.64 -10.02 -11.58
N LEU A 55 6.42 -11.08 -11.41
CA LEU A 55 7.58 -11.11 -10.50
C LEU A 55 8.60 -10.00 -10.83
N GLY A 56 8.77 -9.69 -12.11
CA GLY A 56 9.73 -8.71 -12.59
C GLY A 56 9.69 -8.59 -14.10
N PHE A 57 10.63 -7.82 -14.64
CA PHE A 57 10.83 -7.69 -16.08
C PHE A 57 12.32 -7.57 -16.40
N SER A 58 12.71 -8.05 -17.57
CA SER A 58 14.02 -7.79 -18.15
C SER A 58 14.00 -6.44 -18.85
N TYR A 59 14.94 -5.57 -18.50
CA TYR A 59 15.13 -4.28 -19.15
C TYR A 59 16.57 -4.17 -19.61
N THR A 60 16.74 -4.15 -20.93
CA THR A 60 18.03 -4.15 -21.63
C THR A 60 18.93 -5.29 -21.19
N SER A 61 19.79 -5.07 -20.20
CA SER A 61 20.76 -6.04 -19.64
C SER A 61 20.56 -6.30 -18.15
N HIS A 62 19.53 -5.70 -17.54
CA HIS A 62 19.27 -5.80 -16.12
C HIS A 62 17.92 -6.48 -15.88
N VAL A 63 17.88 -7.34 -14.86
CA VAL A 63 16.66 -7.96 -14.39
C VAL A 63 16.16 -7.14 -13.20
N VAL A 64 14.93 -6.64 -13.30
CA VAL A 64 14.29 -5.83 -12.26
C VAL A 64 13.19 -6.64 -11.60
N ILE A 65 13.18 -6.68 -10.26
CA ILE A 65 12.18 -7.41 -9.47
C ILE A 65 11.15 -6.44 -8.88
N ASN A 66 9.88 -6.79 -8.97
CA ASN A 66 8.77 -6.05 -8.36
C ASN A 66 8.63 -6.39 -6.87
N ASN A 67 9.50 -5.83 -6.04
CA ASN A 67 9.45 -6.06 -4.59
C ASN A 67 8.41 -5.18 -3.87
N HIS A 68 8.20 -3.94 -4.34
CA HIS A 68 7.33 -2.98 -3.65
C HIS A 68 5.94 -2.92 -4.29
N LEU A 69 4.96 -3.56 -3.65
CA LEU A 69 3.58 -3.62 -4.13
C LEU A 69 2.73 -2.48 -3.55
N LYS A 70 2.02 -1.77 -4.43
CA LYS A 70 1.00 -0.79 -4.04
C LYS A 70 -0.38 -1.39 -4.17
N ILE A 71 -0.94 -1.82 -3.06
CA ILE A 71 -2.27 -2.44 -3.01
C ILE A 71 -3.35 -1.35 -2.94
N ARG A 72 -4.39 -1.47 -3.76
CA ARG A 72 -5.58 -0.60 -3.73
C ARG A 72 -6.81 -1.46 -3.46
N ILE A 73 -7.39 -1.30 -2.28
CA ILE A 73 -8.61 -2.01 -1.89
C ILE A 73 -9.81 -1.11 -2.21
N LYS A 74 -10.72 -1.61 -3.05
CA LYS A 74 -12.01 -0.97 -3.30
C LYS A 74 -13.07 -1.69 -2.47
N TYR A 75 -13.89 -0.92 -1.76
CA TYR A 75 -14.99 -1.45 -0.97
C TYR A 75 -16.24 -0.62 -1.22
N HIS A 76 -17.41 -1.25 -1.06
CA HIS A 76 -18.68 -0.55 -1.09
C HIS A 76 -19.04 -0.14 0.34
N ALA A 77 -19.18 1.17 0.58
CA ALA A 77 -19.75 1.65 1.83
C ALA A 77 -21.28 1.60 1.73
N VAL A 78 -21.92 0.82 2.61
CA VAL A 78 -23.38 0.82 2.70
C VAL A 78 -23.83 2.08 3.45
N PRO A 79 -24.67 2.95 2.86
CA PRO A 79 -25.17 4.13 3.56
C PRO A 79 -25.99 3.71 4.79
N LYS A 80 -25.78 4.41 5.91
CA LYS A 80 -26.37 4.14 7.24
C LYS A 80 -27.91 4.30 7.31
N THR A 81 -28.64 4.40 6.19
CA THR A 81 -30.10 4.63 6.16
C THR A 81 -30.94 3.35 6.15
N ARG A 82 -30.33 2.16 6.31
CA ARG A 82 -31.04 0.89 6.49
C ARG A 82 -30.63 0.15 7.78
N LEU A 83 -30.72 0.84 8.93
CA LEU A 83 -30.40 0.29 10.26
C LEU A 83 -31.48 -0.63 10.85
N TRP A 84 -32.15 -1.48 10.05
CA TRP A 84 -33.10 -2.46 10.60
C TRP A 84 -33.05 -3.84 9.94
N LYS A 85 -31.99 -4.18 9.18
CA LYS A 85 -31.77 -5.58 8.78
C LYS A 85 -30.39 -6.07 9.21
N ARG A 86 -30.39 -6.62 10.44
CA ARG A 86 -29.40 -7.49 11.10
C ARG A 86 -27.96 -6.96 11.16
N GLN A 87 -27.54 -6.52 12.36
CA GLN A 87 -26.13 -6.47 12.72
C GLN A 87 -25.50 -7.87 12.62
N ALA A 88 -24.49 -8.01 11.77
CA ALA A 88 -23.33 -8.85 12.02
C ALA A 88 -22.13 -7.90 11.99
N GLY A 89 -21.43 -7.77 13.12
CA GLY A 89 -20.43 -6.71 13.33
C GLY A 89 -19.22 -6.83 12.41
N SER A 90 -18.59 -5.69 12.11
CA SER A 90 -17.20 -5.63 11.67
C SER A 90 -16.56 -4.33 12.16
N TRP A 91 -15.35 -4.46 12.68
CA TRP A 91 -14.54 -3.41 13.29
C TRP A 91 -13.94 -2.47 12.22
N SER A 92 -13.56 -1.25 12.63
CA SER A 92 -12.91 -0.26 11.74
C SER A 92 -11.59 0.24 12.35
N MET A 93 -10.56 0.33 11.49
CA MET A 93 -9.37 1.14 11.69
C MET A 93 -9.50 2.37 10.80
N GLU A 94 -9.29 3.56 11.35
CA GLU A 94 -9.39 4.82 10.65
C GLU A 94 -8.10 5.15 9.90
N THR A 95 -8.23 5.72 8.70
CA THR A 95 -7.11 6.27 7.92
C THR A 95 -6.93 7.74 8.27
N CYS A 96 -5.72 8.11 8.70
CA CYS A 96 -5.32 9.49 8.95
C CYS A 96 -5.37 10.28 7.63
N SER A 97 -6.45 11.04 7.43
CA SER A 97 -6.67 11.89 6.25
C SER A 97 -6.50 13.39 6.55
N ASP A 98 -6.29 13.79 7.81
CA ASP A 98 -6.23 15.20 8.20
C ASP A 98 -4.98 15.52 9.02
N LEU A 99 -3.82 15.54 8.37
CA LEU A 99 -2.71 16.37 8.84
C LEU A 99 -2.95 17.82 8.35
N ARG A 100 -3.90 18.52 8.99
CA ARG A 100 -3.70 19.96 9.15
C ARG A 100 -2.62 20.15 10.21
N PRO A 101 -1.64 21.06 10.03
CA PRO A 101 -0.75 21.41 11.11
C PRO A 101 -1.60 21.93 12.27
N THR A 102 -1.52 21.27 13.42
CA THR A 102 -2.05 21.84 14.65
C THR A 102 -1.22 23.09 14.98
N PRO A 103 -1.84 24.24 15.29
CA PRO A 103 -1.09 25.35 15.85
C PRO A 103 -0.48 24.89 17.18
N PRO A 104 0.73 25.37 17.54
CA PRO A 104 1.40 24.94 18.75
C PRO A 104 0.50 25.18 19.96
N SER A 105 0.29 24.13 20.74
CA SER A 105 -0.50 24.20 21.96
C SER A 105 0.11 25.22 22.90
N SER A 106 -0.64 26.28 23.21
CA SER A 106 -0.36 27.12 24.37
C SER A 106 -0.51 26.25 25.60
N ARG A 107 0.62 25.84 26.19
CA ARG A 107 0.66 25.32 27.55
C ARG A 107 -0.03 26.35 28.46
N PRO A 108 -0.93 25.95 29.38
CA PRO A 108 -1.30 26.86 30.46
C PRO A 108 -0.04 27.10 31.29
N ALA A 109 0.39 28.36 31.33
CA ALA A 109 1.43 28.83 32.22
C ALA A 109 0.88 28.82 33.65
N SER A 110 1.08 27.72 34.37
CA SER A 110 0.94 27.69 35.82
C SER A 110 2.27 27.53 36.53
N ASP A 111 3.39 27.82 35.87
CA ASP A 111 4.70 27.90 36.51
C ASP A 111 5.61 28.86 35.73
N LEU A 112 5.52 30.16 36.05
CA LEU A 112 6.66 31.05 35.88
C LEU A 112 6.72 32.07 37.02
N ALA A 113 7.71 31.83 37.89
CA ALA A 113 8.55 32.82 38.55
C ALA A 113 7.91 33.81 39.55
N SER A 114 8.31 33.59 40.80
CA SER A 114 8.77 34.62 41.71
C SER A 114 9.35 35.89 41.06
N ARG A 115 8.95 37.04 41.66
CA ARG A 115 9.50 38.42 41.65
C ARG A 115 8.45 39.41 41.10
N SER A 116 8.10 40.51 41.79
CA SER A 116 8.83 41.31 42.78
C SER A 116 7.89 42.33 43.48
N SER A 117 8.39 42.87 44.60
CA SER A 117 8.16 44.22 45.17
C SER A 117 6.82 44.54 45.84
N SER A 118 6.78 44.37 47.17
CA SER A 118 6.67 45.48 48.15
C SER A 118 7.29 45.04 49.46
#